data_AF-A0A6P1Q2K7-F1
#
_entry.id   AF-A0A6P1Q2K7-F1
#
_cell.length_a   1.000
_cell.length_b   1.000
_cell.length_c   1.000
_cell.angle_alpha   90.00
_cell.angle_beta   90.00
_cell.angle_gamma   90.00
#
_symmetry.space_group_name_H-M   'P 1'
#
loop_
_entity.id
_entity.type
_entity.pdbx_description
1 polymer ?
#
loop_
_entity_poly.entity_id
_entity_poly.type
_entity_poly.pdbx_seq_one_letter_code
_entity_poly.pdbx_strand_id
1 'polypeptide(L)'
;MSKPLNKDYNTLYEMNQAMLVMARQGQWDDFVTLAQDYIVNLGAVLEQVPETLSADEKAQLGTLLTSLQNNEAEISRALEARLDVLKKGISSLHNGKKCSQAYTSQIISPFQ
;
A
#
# COMPACT_ATOMS: atom_id res chain seq x y z
N MET A 1 -28.38 11.61 -17.04
CA MET A 1 -27.92 10.22 -17.24
C MET A 1 -27.15 9.81 -15.99
N SER A 2 -27.77 9.08 -15.08
CA SER A 2 -27.09 8.53 -13.90
C SER A 2 -26.14 7.44 -14.35
N LYS A 3 -24.82 7.70 -14.28
CA LYS A 3 -23.83 6.63 -14.40
C LYS A 3 -24.19 5.57 -13.35
N PRO A 4 -24.14 4.27 -13.69
CA PRO A 4 -24.38 3.24 -12.70
C PRO A 4 -23.22 3.31 -11.71
N LEU A 5 -23.48 3.91 -10.55
CA LEU A 5 -22.57 4.05 -9.42
C LEU A 5 -21.76 2.76 -9.20
N ASN A 6 -22.43 1.64 -9.38
CA ASN A 6 -21.92 0.28 -9.33
C ASN A 6 -20.65 0.04 -10.17
N LYS A 7 -20.50 0.60 -11.37
CA LYS A 7 -19.33 0.34 -12.24
C LYS A 7 -18.05 1.00 -11.73
N ASP A 8 -18.15 2.26 -11.29
CA ASP A 8 -16.99 3.00 -10.80
C ASP A 8 -16.54 2.42 -9.44
N TYR A 9 -17.51 2.01 -8.62
CA TYR A 9 -17.27 1.27 -7.38
C TYR A 9 -16.65 -0.12 -7.57
N ASN A 10 -17.09 -0.89 -8.57
CA ASN A 10 -16.46 -2.17 -8.89
C ASN A 10 -15.02 -2.00 -9.36
N THR A 11 -14.75 -0.96 -10.16
CA THR A 11 -13.39 -0.65 -10.61
C THR A 11 -12.49 -0.36 -9.42
N LEU A 12 -12.97 0.43 -8.43
CA LEU A 12 -12.23 0.66 -7.18
C LEU A 12 -11.97 -0.63 -6.40
N TYR A 13 -12.96 -1.51 -6.34
CA TYR A 13 -12.82 -2.80 -5.67
C TYR A 13 -11.78 -3.70 -6.35
N GLU A 14 -11.76 -3.74 -7.69
CA GLU A 14 -10.75 -4.47 -8.46
C GLU A 14 -9.35 -3.92 -8.23
N MET A 15 -9.18 -2.58 -8.26
CA MET A 15 -7.91 -1.93 -7.95
C MET A 15 -7.44 -2.26 -6.53
N ASN A 16 -8.36 -2.23 -5.57
CA ASN A 16 -8.07 -2.54 -4.17
C ASN A 16 -7.66 -4.01 -3.97
N GLN A 17 -8.31 -4.95 -4.65
CA GLN A 17 -7.91 -6.36 -4.64
C GLN A 17 -6.54 -6.57 -5.30
N ALA A 18 -6.28 -5.90 -6.43
CA ALA A 18 -4.99 -5.97 -7.10
C ALA A 18 -3.86 -5.43 -6.19
N MET A 19 -4.09 -4.30 -5.51
CA MET A 19 -3.16 -3.76 -4.51
C MET A 19 -2.89 -4.74 -3.36
N LEU A 20 -3.93 -5.42 -2.86
CA LEU A 20 -3.76 -6.43 -1.81
C LEU A 20 -2.89 -7.61 -2.28
N VAL A 21 -3.12 -8.08 -3.51
CA VAL A 21 -2.32 -9.15 -4.11
C VAL A 21 -0.87 -8.71 -4.28
N MET A 22 -0.62 -7.50 -4.81
CA MET A 22 0.73 -6.95 -4.97
C MET A 22 1.45 -6.79 -3.63
N ALA A 23 0.75 -6.33 -2.59
CA ALA A 23 1.29 -6.20 -1.24
C ALA A 23 1.69 -7.57 -0.65
N ARG A 24 0.88 -8.61 -0.87
CA ARG A 24 1.19 -9.99 -0.44
C ARG A 24 2.36 -10.59 -1.23
N GLN A 25 2.48 -10.28 -2.52
CA GLN A 25 3.57 -10.77 -3.38
C GLN A 25 4.86 -9.93 -3.25
N GLY A 26 4.80 -8.79 -2.56
CA GLY A 26 5.94 -7.89 -2.40
C GLY A 26 6.30 -7.11 -3.67
N GLN A 27 5.36 -6.94 -4.60
CA GLN A 27 5.52 -6.15 -5.82
C GLN A 27 5.34 -4.65 -5.52
N TRP A 28 6.31 -4.07 -4.81
CA TRP A 28 6.17 -2.72 -4.24
C TRP A 28 6.20 -1.59 -5.28
N ASP A 29 6.96 -1.75 -6.37
CA ASP A 29 7.08 -0.71 -7.40
C ASP A 29 5.77 -0.54 -8.20
N ASP A 30 5.17 -1.67 -8.61
CA ASP A 30 3.86 -1.69 -9.27
C ASP A 30 2.75 -1.25 -8.31
N PHE A 31 2.84 -1.66 -7.03
CA PHE A 31 1.89 -1.27 -6.00
C PHE A 31 1.81 0.25 -5.83
N VAL A 32 2.95 0.96 -5.78
CA VAL A 32 2.97 2.41 -5.60
C VAL A 32 2.28 3.13 -6.76
N THR A 33 2.49 2.64 -7.98
CA THR A 33 1.86 3.20 -9.19
C THR A 33 0.34 3.02 -9.13
N LEU A 34 -0.12 1.80 -8.83
CA LEU A 34 -1.55 1.51 -8.73
C LEU A 34 -2.23 2.24 -7.55
N ALA A 35 -1.50 2.44 -6.44
CA ALA A 35 -2.00 3.16 -5.27
C ALA A 35 -2.27 4.64 -5.58
N GLN A 36 -1.42 5.27 -6.40
CA GLN A 36 -1.64 6.65 -6.83
C GLN A 36 -2.94 6.78 -7.62
N ASP A 37 -3.16 5.89 -8.60
CA ASP A 37 -4.39 5.88 -9.40
C ASP A 37 -5.62 5.55 -8.55
N TYR A 38 -5.48 4.65 -7.58
CA TYR A 38 -6.56 4.28 -6.66
C TYR A 38 -7.04 5.47 -5.84
N ILE A 39 -6.11 6.26 -5.26
CA ILE A 39 -6.47 7.43 -4.44
C ILE A 39 -7.22 8.48 -5.26
N VAL A 40 -6.77 8.74 -6.49
CA VAL A 40 -7.43 9.70 -7.39
C VAL A 40 -8.84 9.23 -7.74
N ASN A 41 -8.99 7.96 -8.12
CA ASN A 41 -10.29 7.39 -8.46
C ASN A 41 -11.22 7.33 -7.24
N LEU A 42 -10.70 7.04 -6.05
CA LEU A 42 -11.49 6.97 -4.82
C LEU A 42 -12.10 8.34 -4.50
N GLY A 43 -11.30 9.42 -4.59
CA GLY A 43 -11.78 10.78 -4.40
C GLY A 43 -12.89 11.15 -5.39
N ALA A 44 -12.66 10.87 -6.68
CA ALA A 44 -13.63 11.17 -7.74
C ALA A 44 -14.96 10.41 -7.57
N VAL A 45 -14.93 9.17 -7.06
CA VAL A 45 -16.14 8.37 -6.82
C VAL A 45 -16.88 8.84 -5.56
N LEU A 46 -16.15 9.21 -4.49
CA LEU A 46 -16.77 9.74 -3.28
C LEU A 46 -17.48 11.08 -3.52
N GLU A 47 -17.00 11.90 -4.46
CA GLU A 47 -17.66 13.14 -4.87
C GLU A 47 -18.93 12.92 -5.71
N GLN A 48 -19.06 11.76 -6.36
CA GLN A 48 -20.17 11.42 -7.25
C GLN A 48 -21.30 10.65 -6.55
N VAL A 49 -21.23 10.49 -5.22
CA VAL A 49 -22.26 9.76 -4.46
C VAL A 49 -23.59 10.52 -4.53
N PRO A 50 -24.67 9.90 -5.03
CA PRO A 50 -25.98 10.54 -5.09
C PRO A 50 -26.50 10.76 -3.67
N GLU A 51 -27.08 11.93 -3.41
CA GLU A 51 -27.74 12.21 -2.12
C GLU A 51 -28.96 11.30 -1.87
N THR A 52 -29.53 10.72 -2.93
CA THR A 52 -30.68 9.82 -2.89
C THR A 52 -30.32 8.44 -3.41
N LEU A 53 -29.99 7.53 -2.47
CA LEU A 53 -29.81 6.11 -2.73
C LEU A 53 -31.00 5.33 -2.16
N SER A 54 -31.47 4.32 -2.88
CA SER A 54 -32.44 3.38 -2.32
C SER A 54 -31.83 2.58 -1.16
N ALA A 55 -32.68 1.97 -0.33
CA ALA A 55 -32.22 1.17 0.81
C ALA A 55 -31.31 0.00 0.37
N ASP A 56 -31.63 -0.65 -0.74
CA ASP A 56 -30.86 -1.77 -1.29
C ASP A 56 -29.51 -1.32 -1.85
N GLU A 57 -29.47 -0.20 -2.58
CA GLU A 57 -28.22 0.38 -3.10
C GLU A 57 -27.30 0.83 -1.95
N LYS A 58 -27.88 1.41 -0.89
CA LYS A 58 -27.14 1.82 0.30
C LYS A 58 -26.56 0.60 1.05
N ALA A 59 -27.30 -0.49 1.14
CA ALA A 59 -26.82 -1.73 1.74
C ALA A 59 -25.66 -2.34 0.95
N GLN A 60 -25.79 -2.43 -0.38
CA GLN A 60 -24.74 -2.93 -1.27
C GLN A 60 -23.47 -2.07 -1.18
N LEU A 61 -23.63 -0.74 -1.21
CA LEU A 61 -22.52 0.18 -1.08
C LEU A 61 -21.84 0.06 0.29
N GLY A 62 -22.62 -0.10 1.36
CA GLY A 62 -22.08 -0.32 2.71
C GLY A 62 -21.22 -1.58 2.81
N THR A 63 -21.67 -2.69 2.23
CA THR A 63 -20.89 -3.94 2.18
C THR A 63 -19.60 -3.76 1.38
N LEU A 64 -19.65 -3.04 0.25
CA LEU A 64 -18.48 -2.77 -0.57
C LEU A 64 -17.45 -1.91 0.17
N LEU A 65 -17.88 -0.81 0.78
CA LEU A 65 -17.02 0.08 1.56
C LEU A 65 -16.38 -0.63 2.75
N THR A 66 -17.13 -1.50 3.43
CA THR A 66 -16.61 -2.33 4.52
C THR A 66 -15.52 -3.28 4.00
N SER A 67 -15.72 -3.87 2.82
CA SER A 67 -14.74 -4.75 2.20
C SER A 67 -13.46 -3.99 1.79
N LEU A 68 -13.61 -2.79 1.21
CA LEU A 68 -12.49 -1.91 0.87
C LEU A 68 -11.66 -1.55 2.12
N GLN A 69 -12.33 -1.14 3.21
CA GLN A 69 -11.66 -0.80 4.47
C GLN A 69 -10.89 -2.00 5.07
N ASN A 70 -11.48 -3.20 5.03
CA ASN A 70 -10.81 -4.40 5.52
C ASN A 70 -9.54 -4.72 4.72
N ASN A 71 -9.62 -4.60 3.40
CA ASN A 71 -8.47 -4.81 2.52
C ASN A 71 -7.39 -3.75 2.74
N GLU A 72 -7.76 -2.48 2.88
CA GLU A 72 -6.82 -1.39 3.19
C GLU A 72 -6.10 -1.58 4.52
N ALA A 73 -6.80 -2.11 5.54
CA ALA A 73 -6.19 -2.47 6.82
C ALA A 73 -5.18 -3.61 6.70
N GLU A 74 -5.38 -4.56 5.78
CA GLU A 74 -4.40 -5.60 5.48
C GLU A 74 -3.20 -5.05 4.70
N ILE A 75 -3.46 -4.23 3.67
CA ILE A 75 -2.42 -3.55 2.90
C ILE A 75 -1.52 -2.71 3.81
N SER A 76 -2.11 -1.95 4.74
CA SER A 76 -1.38 -1.12 5.70
C SER A 76 -0.46 -1.95 6.59
N ARG A 77 -0.95 -3.09 7.10
CA ARG A 77 -0.12 -4.03 7.89
C ARG A 77 1.04 -4.60 7.06
N ALA A 78 0.81 -4.93 5.79
CA ALA A 78 1.87 -5.42 4.90
C ALA A 78 2.94 -4.33 4.64
N LEU A 79 2.51 -3.08 4.46
CA LEU A 79 3.42 -1.93 4.29
C LEU A 79 4.25 -1.66 5.54
N GLU A 80 3.65 -1.72 6.73
CA GLU A 80 4.35 -1.57 8.01
C GLU A 80 5.42 -2.65 8.19
N ALA A 81 5.08 -3.91 7.90
CA ALA A 81 6.02 -5.02 7.96
C ALA A 81 7.20 -4.82 6.99
N ARG A 82 6.93 -4.34 5.76
CA ARG A 82 7.98 -4.02 4.80
C ARG A 82 8.89 -2.88 5.28
N LEU A 83 8.32 -1.83 5.87
CA LEU A 83 9.07 -0.72 6.45
C LEU A 83 10.00 -1.18 7.58
N ASP A 84 9.55 -2.09 8.45
CA ASP A 84 10.39 -2.67 9.50
C ASP A 84 11.58 -3.45 8.92
N VAL A 85 11.34 -4.27 7.88
CA VAL A 85 12.40 -4.99 7.16
C VAL A 85 13.43 -4.02 6.56
N LEU A 86 12.97 -2.95 5.91
CA LEU A 86 13.86 -1.94 5.32
C LEU A 86 14.68 -1.21 6.39
N LYS A 87 14.07 -0.82 7.51
CA LYS A 87 14.76 -0.18 8.64
C LYS A 87 15.84 -1.09 9.24
N LYS A 88 15.52 -2.38 9.42
CA LYS A 88 16.48 -3.40 9.89
C LYS A 88 17.63 -3.59 8.90
N GLY A 89 17.34 -3.61 7.60
CA GLY A 89 18.34 -3.69 6.54
C GLY A 89 19.30 -2.51 6.54
N ILE A 90 18.79 -1.28 6.60
CA ILE A 90 19.60 -0.06 6.68
C ILE A 90 20.47 -0.05 7.94
N SER A 91 19.90 -0.44 9.09
CA SER A 91 20.65 -0.51 10.35
C SER A 91 21.78 -1.53 10.28
N SER A 92 21.52 -2.70 9.67
CA SER A 92 22.52 -3.75 9.47
C SER A 92 23.63 -3.31 8.50
N LEU A 93 23.29 -2.61 7.41
CA LEU A 93 24.26 -2.04 6.48
C LEU A 93 25.14 -1.00 7.16
N HIS A 94 24.56 -0.12 7.99
CA HIS A 94 25.34 0.88 8.74
C HIS A 94 26.29 0.22 9.73
N ASN A 95 25.84 -0.81 10.45
CA ASN A 95 26.69 -1.58 11.36
C ASN A 95 27.79 -2.36 10.61
N GLY A 96 27.46 -2.96 9.46
CA GLY A 96 28.43 -3.62 8.58
C GLY A 96 29.48 -2.67 8.04
N LYS A 97 29.10 -1.45 7.66
CA LYS A 97 30.03 -0.38 7.23
C LYS A 97 30.97 0.02 8.36
N LYS A 98 30.48 0.19 9.59
CA LYS A 98 31.32 0.45 10.77
C LYS A 98 32.29 -0.69 11.06
N CYS A 99 31.82 -1.93 10.96
CA CYS A 99 32.66 -3.11 11.16
C CYS A 99 33.76 -3.19 10.09
N SER A 100 33.39 -3.05 8.81
CA SER A 100 34.34 -3.00 7.69
C SER A 100 35.36 -1.87 7.85
N GLN A 101 34.94 -0.68 8.26
CA GLN A 101 35.84 0.45 8.54
C GLN A 101 36.81 0.14 9.69
N ALA A 102 36.34 -0.47 10.77
CA ALA A 102 37.17 -0.89 11.90
C ALA A 102 38.21 -1.94 11.50
N TYR A 103 37.81 -2.92 10.68
CA TYR A 103 38.72 -3.92 10.11
C TYR A 103 39.79 -3.26 9.23
N THR A 104 39.42 -2.35 8.32
CA THR A 104 40.41 -1.62 7.51
C THR A 104 41.33 -0.74 8.36
N SER A 105 40.84 -0.10 9.43
CA SER A 105 41.71 0.66 10.33
C SER A 105 42.67 -0.21 11.13
N GLN A 106 42.25 -1.42 11.54
CA GLN A 106 43.13 -2.37 12.23
C GLN A 106 44.16 -3.01 11.30
N ILE A 107 43.84 -3.23 10.03
CA ILE A 107 44.77 -3.77 9.02
C ILE A 107 45.80 -2.71 8.58
N ILE A 108 45.47 -1.42 8.63
CA ILE A 108 46.41 -0.33 8.31
C ILE A 108 47.32 0.01 9.51
N SER A 109 46.88 -0.26 10.75
CA SER A 109 47.62 0.05 11.97
C SER A 109 48.86 -0.81 12.33
N PRO A 110 49.18 -2.00 11.75
CA PRO A 110 50.38 -2.76 12.10
C PRO A 110 51.59 -2.46 11.19
N PHE A 111 51.47 -1.50 10.26
CA PHE A 111 52.55 -1.14 9.32
C PHE A 111 53.06 0.31 9.47
N GLN A 112 52.87 0.93 10.64
CA GLN A 112 53.53 2.20 11.01
C GLN A 112 54.48 2.01 12.19
#